data_AF-A0A3S0M1E4-F1
#
_entry.id   AF-A0A3S0M1E4-F1
#
_cell.length_a   1.000
_cell.length_b   1.000
_cell.length_c   1.000
_cell.angle_alpha   90.00
_cell.angle_beta   90.00
_cell.angle_gamma   90.00
#
_symmetry.space_group_name_H-M   'P 1'
#
loop_
_entity.id
_entity.type
_entity.pdbx_description
1 polymer ?
#
loop_
_entity_poly.entity_id
_entity_poly.type
_entity_poly.pdbx_seq_one_letter_code
_entity_poly.pdbx_strand_id
1 'polypeptide(L)'
;MILKFLYLEWKAFTRSASFGTNLALKIILGFVSVLYTGIFLMAGIGAFYGLQQMHLDPLQEVNKYLIYYFLLDLGIRLLLQKIPVMNIRPLLSLPFTRPTIVNFSIGKTMLSFFNFLHVFFFLPFSIVLLVEGYDVLSVMLWHLAMAALVYSNNFLNIILTNKDNVFTIFLAAVVIIAGF
;
A
#
# COMPACT_ATOMS: atom_id res chain seq x y z
N MET A 1 -19.65 -0.33 -15.58
CA MET A 1 -20.14 0.09 -14.24
C MET A 1 -19.10 0.86 -13.43
N ILE A 2 -17.82 0.45 -13.38
CA ILE A 2 -16.73 1.19 -12.68
C ILE A 2 -16.62 2.65 -13.12
N LEU A 3 -16.68 2.92 -14.44
CA LEU A 3 -16.68 4.30 -14.98
C LEU A 3 -17.81 5.17 -14.42
N LYS A 4 -18.98 4.59 -14.15
CA LYS A 4 -20.12 5.29 -13.56
C LYS A 4 -19.84 5.68 -12.09
N PHE A 5 -19.12 4.84 -11.35
CA PHE A 5 -18.69 5.18 -9.99
C PHE A 5 -17.65 6.29 -9.98
N LEU A 6 -16.64 6.23 -10.85
CA LEU A 6 -15.65 7.32 -10.99
C LEU A 6 -16.32 8.65 -11.35
N TYR A 7 -17.32 8.61 -12.24
CA TYR A 7 -18.13 9.77 -12.60
C TYR A 7 -18.91 10.35 -11.40
N LEU A 8 -19.53 9.49 -10.60
CA LEU A 8 -20.26 9.91 -9.40
C LEU A 8 -19.31 10.50 -8.34
N GLU A 9 -18.12 9.93 -8.16
CA GLU A 9 -17.10 10.50 -7.26
C GLU A 9 -16.61 11.87 -7.72
N TRP A 10 -16.38 12.04 -9.02
CA TRP A 10 -16.01 13.33 -9.58
C TRP A 10 -17.10 14.40 -9.35
N LYS A 11 -18.36 14.03 -9.56
CA LYS A 11 -19.51 14.89 -9.25
C LYS A 11 -19.62 15.21 -7.76
N ALA A 12 -19.41 14.23 -6.89
CA ALA A 12 -19.45 14.43 -5.44
C ALA A 12 -18.33 15.35 -4.96
N PHE A 13 -17.12 15.20 -5.52
CA PHE A 13 -15.99 16.07 -5.21
C PHE A 13 -16.25 17.51 -5.64
N THR A 14 -16.61 17.73 -6.90
CA THR A 14 -16.83 19.08 -7.46
C THR A 14 -18.02 19.83 -6.85
N ARG A 15 -19.03 19.10 -6.35
CA ARG A 15 -20.23 19.69 -5.71
C ARG A 15 -20.13 19.77 -4.19
N SER A 16 -19.01 19.41 -3.59
CA SER A 16 -18.84 19.45 -2.13
C SER A 16 -18.86 20.89 -1.61
N ALA A 17 -19.54 21.14 -0.49
CA ALA A 17 -19.58 22.46 0.15
C ALA A 17 -18.17 22.96 0.57
N SER A 18 -17.24 22.03 0.77
CA SER A 18 -15.83 22.29 1.12
C SER A 18 -14.88 22.11 -0.08
N PHE A 19 -15.33 22.32 -1.32
CA PHE A 19 -14.53 22.09 -2.53
C PHE A 19 -13.15 22.77 -2.49
N GLY A 20 -13.07 24.04 -2.07
CA GLY A 20 -11.81 24.77 -1.99
C GLY A 20 -10.80 24.13 -1.02
N THR A 21 -11.24 23.79 0.20
CA THR A 21 -10.42 23.06 1.18
C THR A 21 -10.02 21.69 0.66
N ASN A 22 -10.94 20.95 0.03
CA ASN A 22 -10.66 19.63 -0.54
C ASN A 22 -9.66 19.70 -1.70
N LEU A 23 -9.70 20.77 -2.51
CA LEU A 23 -8.75 21.02 -3.59
C LEU A 23 -7.36 21.35 -3.03
N ALA A 24 -7.28 22.24 -2.04
CA ALA A 24 -6.02 22.57 -1.38
C ALA A 24 -5.35 21.33 -0.76
N LEU A 25 -6.13 20.49 -0.06
CA LEU A 25 -5.65 19.21 0.49
C LEU A 25 -5.11 18.29 -0.61
N LYS A 26 -5.79 18.18 -1.76
CA LYS A 26 -5.30 17.37 -2.88
C LYS A 26 -3.99 17.88 -3.47
N ILE A 27 -3.81 19.20 -3.56
CA ILE A 27 -2.56 19.81 -4.03
C ILE A 27 -1.42 19.49 -3.05
N ILE A 28 -1.65 19.66 -1.74
CA ILE A 28 -0.67 19.32 -0.70
C ILE A 28 -0.32 17.83 -0.78
N LEU A 29 -1.31 16.95 -0.86
CA LEU A 29 -1.09 15.50 -1.02
C LEU A 29 -0.29 15.18 -2.28
N GLY A 30 -0.53 15.88 -3.39
CA GLY A 30 0.25 15.74 -4.62
C GLY A 30 1.72 16.10 -4.42
N PHE A 31 2.01 17.23 -3.77
CA PHE A 31 3.38 17.64 -3.47
C PHE A 31 4.10 16.65 -2.55
N VAL A 32 3.43 16.25 -1.47
CA VAL A 32 3.92 15.23 -0.53
C VAL A 32 4.20 13.91 -1.26
N SER A 33 3.33 13.51 -2.18
CA SER A 33 3.51 12.30 -2.99
C SER A 33 4.79 12.35 -3.82
N VAL A 34 5.08 13.48 -4.49
CA VAL A 34 6.31 13.66 -5.28
C VAL A 34 7.56 13.59 -4.41
N LEU A 35 7.55 14.23 -3.24
CA LEU A 35 8.67 14.18 -2.30
C LEU A 35 8.95 12.74 -1.83
N TYR A 36 7.91 12.02 -1.41
CA TYR A 36 8.06 10.63 -0.98
C TYR A 36 8.53 9.74 -2.13
N THR A 37 8.02 9.92 -3.35
CA THR A 37 8.53 9.20 -4.52
C THR A 37 10.03 9.36 -4.67
N GLY A 38 10.57 10.59 -4.58
CA GLY A 38 12.01 10.82 -4.66
C GLY A 38 12.78 10.13 -3.54
N ILE A 39 12.30 10.20 -2.30
CA ILE A 39 12.92 9.54 -1.14
C ILE A 39 12.96 8.02 -1.32
N PHE A 40 11.84 7.41 -1.72
CA PHE A 40 11.77 5.95 -1.88
C PHE A 40 12.61 5.45 -3.06
N LEU A 41 12.68 6.21 -4.16
CA LEU A 41 13.59 5.91 -5.27
C LEU A 41 15.04 5.92 -4.82
N MET A 42 15.46 6.98 -4.12
CA MET A 42 16.81 7.06 -3.56
C MET A 42 17.06 5.96 -2.53
N ALA A 43 16.07 5.62 -1.70
CA ALA A 43 16.19 4.54 -0.73
C ALA A 43 16.34 3.17 -1.41
N GLY A 44 15.63 2.90 -2.50
CA GLY A 44 15.75 1.65 -3.24
C GLY A 44 17.15 1.47 -3.84
N ILE A 45 17.74 2.53 -4.40
CA ILE A 45 19.12 2.48 -4.92
C ILE A 45 20.14 2.47 -3.78
N GLY A 46 19.96 3.37 -2.81
CA GLY A 46 20.88 3.60 -1.70
C GLY A 46 20.93 2.43 -0.73
N ALA A 47 19.83 1.69 -0.54
CA ALA A 47 19.83 0.48 0.27
C ALA A 47 20.80 -0.56 -0.28
N PHE A 48 20.85 -0.74 -1.60
CA PHE A 48 21.79 -1.68 -2.22
C PHE A 48 23.25 -1.27 -1.96
N TYR A 49 23.62 -0.06 -2.40
CA TYR A 49 25.01 0.39 -2.31
C TYR A 49 25.46 0.62 -0.86
N GLY A 50 24.57 1.07 0.02
CA GLY A 50 24.87 1.24 1.45
C GLY A 50 25.17 -0.09 2.14
N LEU A 51 24.38 -1.12 1.86
CA LEU A 51 24.61 -2.46 2.42
C LEU A 51 25.89 -3.10 1.85
N GLN A 52 26.16 -2.91 0.56
CA GLN A 52 27.38 -3.39 -0.08
C GLN A 52 28.65 -2.75 0.51
N GLN A 53 28.61 -1.44 0.82
CA GLN A 53 29.72 -0.75 1.50
C GLN A 53 29.98 -1.30 2.91
N MET A 54 28.97 -1.87 3.56
CA MET A 54 29.10 -2.54 4.86
C MET A 54 29.53 -4.02 4.73
N HIS A 55 29.85 -4.49 3.53
CA HIS A 55 30.17 -5.89 3.23
C HIS A 55 29.03 -6.87 3.58
N LEU A 56 27.78 -6.41 3.50
CA LEU A 56 26.58 -7.23 3.70
C LEU A 56 25.97 -7.58 2.35
N ASP A 57 25.33 -8.76 2.26
CA ASP A 57 24.50 -9.12 1.11
C ASP A 57 23.21 -8.27 1.13
N PRO A 58 23.00 -7.37 0.15
CA PRO A 58 21.87 -6.46 0.18
C PRO A 58 20.51 -7.17 0.14
N LEU A 59 20.39 -8.25 -0.64
CA LEU A 59 19.14 -8.98 -0.78
C LEU A 59 18.81 -9.69 0.53
N GLN A 60 19.79 -10.34 1.17
CA GLN A 60 19.60 -11.05 2.43
C GLN A 60 19.24 -10.09 3.57
N GLU A 61 19.95 -8.97 3.70
CA GLU A 61 19.71 -8.03 4.79
C GLU A 61 18.37 -7.28 4.61
N VAL A 62 17.97 -6.94 3.38
CA VAL A 62 16.62 -6.41 3.13
C VAL A 62 15.56 -7.43 3.56
N ASN A 63 15.70 -8.70 3.17
CA ASN A 63 14.75 -9.76 3.52
C ASN A 63 14.59 -9.95 5.04
N LYS A 64 15.69 -9.82 5.79
CA LYS A 64 15.68 -9.89 7.26
C LYS A 64 14.80 -8.81 7.90
N TYR A 65 14.73 -7.61 7.33
CA TYR A 65 13.91 -6.51 7.86
C TYR A 65 12.52 -6.38 7.22
N LEU A 66 12.21 -7.14 6.17
CA LEU A 66 10.92 -7.03 5.46
C LEU A 66 9.72 -7.24 6.37
N ILE A 67 9.79 -8.16 7.34
CA ILE A 67 8.66 -8.42 8.24
C ILE A 67 8.34 -7.19 9.09
N TYR A 68 9.35 -6.51 9.62
CA TYR A 68 9.17 -5.27 10.39
C TYR A 68 8.63 -4.15 9.49
N TYR A 69 9.13 -4.07 8.26
CA TYR A 69 8.63 -3.11 7.28
C TYR A 69 7.14 -3.30 6.99
N PHE A 70 6.69 -4.53 6.72
CA PHE A 70 5.28 -4.80 6.44
C PHE A 70 4.38 -4.65 7.66
N LEU A 71 4.87 -4.96 8.88
CA LEU A 71 4.14 -4.69 10.12
C LEU A 71 3.97 -3.19 10.38
N LEU A 72 5.02 -2.39 10.15
CA LEU A 72 4.92 -0.93 10.25
C LEU A 72 4.00 -0.35 9.17
N ASP A 73 4.14 -0.80 7.92
CA ASP A 73 3.25 -0.44 6.81
C ASP A 73 1.78 -0.76 7.16
N LEU A 74 1.52 -1.95 7.74
CA LEU A 74 0.18 -2.33 8.19
C LEU A 74 -0.33 -1.43 9.31
N GLY A 75 0.49 -1.15 10.31
CA GLY A 75 0.16 -0.25 11.41
C GLY A 75 -0.20 1.15 10.92
N ILE A 76 0.60 1.71 10.01
CA ILE A 76 0.34 3.01 9.37
C ILE A 76 -0.97 2.97 8.57
N ARG A 77 -1.22 1.89 7.82
CA ARG A 77 -2.47 1.73 7.04
C ARG A 77 -3.70 1.65 7.93
N LEU A 78 -3.64 0.92 9.05
CA LEU A 78 -4.75 0.83 10.00
C LEU A 78 -5.12 2.21 10.56
N LEU A 79 -4.14 3.09 10.74
CA LEU A 79 -4.35 4.45 11.25
C LEU A 79 -4.80 5.43 10.17
N LEU A 80 -4.15 5.42 9.01
CA LEU A 80 -4.27 6.46 7.98
C LEU A 80 -5.16 6.04 6.79
N GLN A 81 -5.16 4.76 6.42
CA GLN A 81 -5.93 4.23 5.30
C GLN A 81 -7.33 3.80 5.76
N LYS A 82 -8.16 4.77 6.18
CA LYS A 82 -9.57 4.51 6.48
C LYS A 82 -10.27 4.00 5.22
N ILE A 83 -10.68 2.74 5.25
CA ILE A 83 -11.40 2.11 4.14
C ILE A 83 -12.71 2.87 3.95
N PRO A 84 -13.14 3.12 2.70
CA PRO A 84 -14.34 3.91 2.41
C PRO A 84 -15.65 3.20 2.80
N VAL A 85 -15.70 2.34 3.81
CA VAL A 85 -16.90 1.60 4.28
C VAL A 85 -18.06 2.56 4.62
N MET A 86 -17.74 3.77 5.09
CA MET A 86 -18.74 4.82 5.36
C MET A 86 -19.36 5.44 4.11
N ASN A 87 -18.70 5.39 2.94
CA ASN A 87 -19.22 5.89 1.67
C ASN A 87 -19.99 4.83 0.87
N ILE A 88 -20.01 3.57 1.35
CA ILE A 88 -20.68 2.45 0.67
C ILE A 88 -22.17 2.39 1.00
N ARG A 89 -22.57 2.80 2.21
CA ARG A 89 -23.97 2.72 2.66
C ARG A 89 -24.95 3.47 1.73
N PRO A 90 -24.64 4.67 1.22
CA PRO A 90 -25.49 5.35 0.24
C PRO A 90 -25.57 4.64 -1.13
N LEU A 91 -24.59 3.80 -1.47
CA LEU A 91 -24.60 3.02 -2.72
C LEU A 91 -25.53 1.80 -2.62
N LEU A 92 -25.83 1.34 -1.40
CA LEU A 92 -26.73 0.21 -1.16
C LEU A 92 -28.21 0.54 -1.40
N SER A 93 -28.60 1.83 -1.34
CA SER A 93 -29.95 2.29 -1.66
C SER A 93 -30.16 2.57 -3.16
N LEU A 94 -29.08 2.60 -3.94
CA LEU A 94 -29.11 2.73 -5.40
C LEU A 94 -29.26 1.34 -6.03
N PRO A 95 -29.70 1.22 -7.30
CA PRO A 95 -29.91 -0.06 -7.99
C PRO A 95 -28.57 -0.69 -8.41
N PHE A 96 -27.62 -0.81 -7.49
CA PHE A 96 -26.34 -1.50 -7.65
C PHE A 96 -26.36 -2.80 -6.86
N THR A 97 -25.80 -3.87 -7.42
CA THR A 97 -25.71 -5.15 -6.71
C THR A 97 -24.58 -5.09 -5.67
N ARG A 98 -24.77 -5.78 -4.53
CA ARG A 98 -23.76 -5.83 -3.45
C ARG A 98 -22.37 -6.27 -3.95
N PRO A 99 -22.23 -7.30 -4.81
CA PRO A 99 -20.91 -7.71 -5.31
C PRO A 99 -20.19 -6.61 -6.10
N THR A 100 -20.91 -5.83 -6.91
CA THR A 100 -20.31 -4.73 -7.68
C THR A 100 -19.74 -3.65 -6.75
N ILE A 101 -20.46 -3.35 -5.67
CA ILE A 101 -20.06 -2.34 -4.70
C ILE A 101 -18.81 -2.81 -3.91
N VAL A 102 -18.79 -4.08 -3.49
CA VAL A 102 -17.64 -4.68 -2.81
C VAL A 102 -16.41 -4.68 -3.70
N ASN A 103 -16.52 -5.15 -4.95
CA ASN A 103 -15.41 -5.18 -5.89
C ASN A 103 -14.88 -3.78 -6.23
N PHE A 104 -15.78 -2.79 -6.37
CA PHE A 104 -15.37 -1.40 -6.55
C PHE A 104 -14.57 -0.87 -5.34
N SER A 105 -15.03 -1.17 -4.13
CA SER A 105 -14.39 -0.72 -2.89
C SER A 105 -13.01 -1.37 -2.70
N ILE A 106 -12.89 -2.68 -2.95
CA ILE A 106 -11.61 -3.40 -2.90
C ILE A 106 -10.67 -2.88 -4.00
N GLY A 107 -11.14 -2.77 -5.24
CA GLY A 107 -10.35 -2.26 -6.36
C GLY A 107 -9.79 -0.85 -6.11
N LYS A 108 -10.55 0.01 -5.43
CA LYS A 108 -10.09 1.34 -5.04
C LYS A 108 -8.90 1.29 -4.07
N THR A 109 -8.86 0.33 -3.16
CA THR A 109 -7.71 0.15 -2.26
C THR A 109 -6.48 -0.37 -3.00
N MET A 110 -6.64 -1.20 -4.03
CA MET A 110 -5.53 -1.72 -4.83
C MET A 110 -4.76 -0.58 -5.52
N LEU A 111 -5.48 0.44 -6.01
CA LEU A 111 -4.91 1.62 -6.64
C LEU A 111 -4.62 2.77 -5.65
N SER A 112 -4.53 2.48 -4.35
CA SER A 112 -4.23 3.49 -3.34
C SER A 112 -2.76 3.93 -3.40
N PHE A 113 -2.52 5.17 -2.97
CA PHE A 113 -1.16 5.71 -2.81
C PHE A 113 -0.27 4.78 -1.96
N PHE A 114 -0.82 4.18 -0.91
CA PHE A 114 -0.09 3.27 -0.04
C PHE A 114 0.47 2.05 -0.80
N ASN A 115 -0.21 1.51 -1.81
CA ASN A 115 0.33 0.41 -2.62
C ASN A 115 1.34 0.89 -3.65
N PHE A 116 1.03 2.02 -4.30
CA PHE A 116 1.89 2.58 -5.32
C PHE A 116 3.24 3.05 -4.77
N LEU A 117 3.26 3.51 -3.50
CA LEU A 117 4.47 3.92 -2.80
C LEU A 117 5.57 2.84 -2.81
N HIS A 118 5.20 1.58 -2.58
CA HIS A 118 6.13 0.45 -2.52
C HIS A 118 6.84 0.18 -3.85
N VAL A 119 6.21 0.51 -4.98
CA VAL A 119 6.81 0.37 -6.31
C VAL A 119 8.08 1.21 -6.40
N PHE A 120 8.07 2.42 -5.81
CA PHE A 120 9.22 3.31 -5.85
C PHE A 120 10.41 2.84 -5.01
N PHE A 121 10.26 1.81 -4.18
CA PHE A 121 11.37 1.16 -3.50
C PHE A 121 11.79 -0.14 -4.20
N PHE A 122 10.83 -1.06 -4.35
CA PHE A 122 11.13 -2.41 -4.81
C PHE A 122 11.56 -2.45 -6.28
N LEU A 123 11.00 -1.59 -7.13
CA LEU A 123 11.37 -1.54 -8.55
C LEU A 123 12.82 -1.09 -8.74
N PRO A 124 13.27 0.09 -8.25
CA PRO A 124 14.66 0.49 -8.41
C PRO A 124 15.62 -0.47 -7.69
N PHE A 125 15.29 -0.98 -6.50
CA PHE A 125 16.13 -1.97 -5.83
C PHE A 125 16.31 -3.25 -6.67
N SER A 126 15.24 -3.74 -7.30
CA SER A 126 15.31 -4.90 -8.20
C SER A 126 16.13 -4.61 -9.46
N ILE A 127 16.02 -3.39 -10.02
CA ILE A 127 16.84 -2.97 -11.16
C ILE A 127 18.32 -2.97 -10.79
N VAL A 128 18.68 -2.41 -9.62
CA VAL A 128 20.07 -2.38 -9.16
C VAL A 128 20.61 -3.79 -8.93
N LEU A 129 19.83 -4.69 -8.31
CA LEU A 129 20.20 -6.10 -8.17
C LEU A 129 20.57 -6.74 -9.52
N LEU A 130 19.76 -6.52 -10.56
CA LEU A 130 20.03 -7.05 -11.90
C LEU A 130 21.28 -6.45 -12.54
N VAL A 131 21.48 -5.13 -12.39
CA VAL A 131 22.66 -4.43 -12.92
C VAL A 131 23.95 -4.95 -12.27
N GLU A 132 23.90 -5.26 -10.98
CA GLU A 132 25.04 -5.70 -10.18
C GLU A 132 25.27 -7.23 -10.24
N GLY A 133 24.56 -7.92 -11.14
CA GLY A 133 24.86 -9.30 -11.52
C GLY A 133 24.11 -10.38 -10.75
N TYR A 134 23.04 -10.05 -10.03
CA TYR A 134 22.19 -11.07 -9.40
C TYR A 134 21.44 -11.89 -10.46
N ASP A 135 21.13 -13.15 -10.12
CA ASP A 135 20.38 -14.04 -10.99
C ASP A 135 19.00 -13.46 -11.35
N VAL A 136 18.72 -13.39 -12.65
CA VAL A 136 17.51 -12.74 -13.19
C VAL A 136 16.24 -13.41 -12.69
N LEU A 137 16.20 -14.74 -12.71
CA LEU A 137 15.02 -15.50 -12.28
C LEU A 137 14.73 -15.25 -10.79
N SER A 138 15.75 -15.30 -9.96
CA SER A 138 15.67 -15.06 -8.52
C SER A 138 15.14 -13.66 -8.21
N VAL A 139 15.67 -12.63 -8.88
CA VAL A 139 15.22 -11.24 -8.68
C VAL A 139 13.77 -11.05 -9.15
N MET A 140 13.39 -11.63 -10.29
CA MET A 140 12.01 -11.52 -10.79
C MET A 140 11.00 -12.20 -9.85
N LEU A 141 11.33 -13.39 -9.33
CA LEU A 141 10.50 -14.08 -8.35
C LEU A 141 10.41 -13.32 -7.04
N TRP A 142 11.53 -12.75 -6.58
CA TRP A 142 11.55 -11.91 -5.39
C TRP A 142 10.69 -10.65 -5.56
N HIS A 143 10.80 -9.96 -6.70
CA HIS A 143 9.99 -8.77 -6.99
C HIS A 143 8.49 -9.10 -7.03
N LEU A 144 8.13 -10.23 -7.66
CA LEU A 144 6.75 -10.72 -7.66
C LEU A 144 6.26 -11.05 -6.25
N ALA A 145 7.11 -11.66 -5.42
CA ALA A 145 6.79 -11.92 -4.01
C ALA A 145 6.57 -10.62 -3.23
N MET A 146 7.40 -9.59 -3.45
CA MET A 146 7.20 -8.27 -2.82
C MET A 146 5.87 -7.63 -3.24
N ALA A 147 5.54 -7.67 -4.53
CA ALA A 147 4.26 -7.19 -5.01
C ALA A 147 3.08 -7.95 -4.36
N ALA A 148 3.18 -9.28 -4.28
CA ALA A 148 2.16 -10.11 -3.63
C ALA A 148 2.01 -9.78 -2.14
N LEU A 149 3.12 -9.56 -1.42
CA LEU A 149 3.11 -9.16 0.00
C LEU A 149 2.47 -7.78 0.20
N VAL A 150 2.80 -6.80 -0.65
CA VAL A 150 2.18 -5.46 -0.60
C VAL A 150 0.66 -5.55 -0.74
N TYR A 151 0.17 -6.30 -1.73
CA TYR A 151 -1.28 -6.47 -1.91
C TYR A 151 -1.92 -7.29 -0.79
N SER A 152 -1.23 -8.32 -0.31
CA SER A 152 -1.68 -9.11 0.85
C SER A 152 -1.82 -8.23 2.09
N ASN A 153 -0.86 -7.33 2.35
CA ASN A 153 -0.90 -6.39 3.46
C ASN A 153 -2.06 -5.40 3.32
N ASN A 154 -2.34 -4.92 2.10
CA ASN A 154 -3.50 -4.10 1.83
C ASN A 154 -4.83 -4.84 2.09
N PHE A 155 -4.96 -6.09 1.69
CA PHE A 155 -6.17 -6.87 1.96
C PHE A 155 -6.30 -7.24 3.44
N LEU A 156 -5.19 -7.48 4.12
CA LEU A 156 -5.16 -7.69 5.56
C LEU A 156 -5.66 -6.45 6.30
N ASN A 157 -5.21 -5.25 5.92
CA ASN A 157 -5.75 -3.98 6.44
C ASN A 157 -7.27 -3.90 6.28
N ILE A 158 -7.82 -4.37 5.14
CA ILE A 158 -9.27 -4.40 4.91
C ILE A 158 -9.99 -5.29 5.92
N ILE A 159 -9.48 -6.50 6.15
CA ILE A 159 -10.11 -7.47 7.03
C ILE A 159 -10.03 -7.01 8.48
N LEU A 160 -8.84 -6.57 8.92
CA LEU A 160 -8.57 -6.15 10.29
C LEU A 160 -9.40 -4.94 10.71
N THR A 161 -9.58 -3.96 9.81
CA THR A 161 -10.38 -2.76 10.10
C THR A 161 -11.87 -3.06 10.25
N ASN A 162 -12.38 -4.14 9.63
CA ASN A 162 -13.83 -4.43 9.59
C ASN A 162 -14.29 -5.51 10.58
N LYS A 163 -13.38 -6.27 11.19
CA LYS A 163 -13.73 -7.39 12.07
C LYS A 163 -12.85 -7.40 13.32
N ASP A 164 -13.42 -6.91 14.42
CA ASP A 164 -12.74 -6.84 15.73
C ASP A 164 -12.17 -8.18 16.19
N ASN A 165 -12.93 -9.28 16.07
CA ASN A 165 -12.44 -10.61 16.43
C ASN A 165 -11.17 -11.01 15.65
N VAL A 166 -11.11 -10.69 14.35
CA VAL A 166 -9.94 -11.02 13.52
C VAL A 166 -8.77 -10.12 13.89
N PHE A 167 -9.03 -8.85 14.22
CA PHE A 167 -8.03 -7.94 14.72
C PHE A 167 -7.41 -8.43 16.03
N THR A 168 -8.23 -8.89 16.99
CA THR A 168 -7.74 -9.46 18.25
C THR A 168 -6.89 -10.71 18.04
N ILE A 169 -7.33 -11.64 17.16
CA ILE A 169 -6.56 -12.84 16.83
C ILE A 169 -5.21 -12.48 16.19
N PHE A 170 -5.21 -11.50 15.28
CA PHE A 170 -3.98 -11.02 14.65
C PHE A 170 -3.00 -10.43 15.67
N LEU A 171 -3.47 -9.59 16.59
CA LEU A 171 -2.63 -9.04 17.66
C LEU A 171 -2.03 -10.14 18.54
N ALA A 172 -2.83 -11.14 18.93
CA ALA A 172 -2.35 -12.27 19.71
C ALA A 172 -1.25 -13.04 18.97
N ALA A 173 -1.42 -13.29 17.67
CA ALA A 173 -0.40 -13.95 16.86
C ALA A 173 0.91 -13.15 16.78
N VAL A 174 0.82 -11.82 16.61
CA VAL A 174 2.00 -10.94 16.56
C VAL A 174 2.75 -10.95 17.90
N VAL A 175 2.03 -10.92 19.03
CA VAL A 175 2.64 -10.96 20.39
C VAL A 175 3.38 -12.27 20.61
N ILE A 176 2.77 -13.40 20.26
CA ILE A 176 3.40 -14.74 20.37
C ILE A 176 4.66 -14.82 19.50
N ILE A 177 4.60 -14.34 18.26
CA ILE A 177 5.76 -14.35 17.34
C ILE A 177 6.87 -13.42 17.88
N ALA A 178 6.51 -12.32 18.52
CA ALA A 178 7.45 -11.42 19.17
C ALA A 178 8.08 -11.99 20.46
N GLY A 179 7.64 -13.17 20.91
CA GLY A 179 8.20 -13.87 22.07
C GLY A 179 7.67 -13.38 23.42
N PHE A 180 6.49 -12.77 23.44
CA PHE A 180 5.77 -12.34 24.65
C PHE A 180 4.65 -13.31 25.04
#